data_AF-A0A834BKW5-F1
#
_entry.id   AF-A0A834BKW5-F1
#
_cell.length_a   1.000
_cell.length_b   1.000
_cell.length_c   1.000
_cell.angle_alpha   90.00
_cell.angle_beta   90.00
_cell.angle_gamma   90.00
#
_symmetry.space_group_name_H-M   'P 1'
#
loop_
_entity.id
_entity.type
_entity.pdbx_description
1 polymer ?
#
loop_
_entity_poly.entity_id
_entity_poly.type
_entity_poly.pdbx_seq_one_letter_code
_entity_poly.pdbx_strand_id
1 'polypeptide(L)'
;MVGVKMAAASIRERQTVALKRMLNFNVPHVKNSTGEPVWKVLIYDRFGQDIISPLLSVKELRDMGITLHLLLHSDRDPIPDVPAVYFVMPTEENIDRICQDLRNQLYESYYLNFISAISRSKLEDIANAALAANAVPQVAKVRELIIFC
;
A
#
# COMPACT_ATOMS: atom_id res chain seq x y z
N MET A 1 25.76 -12.47 -29.39
CA MET A 1 24.64 -11.55 -29.73
C MET A 1 23.37 -12.08 -29.08
N VAL A 2 23.05 -11.63 -27.86
CA VAL A 2 21.76 -11.93 -27.23
C VAL A 2 20.88 -10.72 -27.47
N GLY A 3 20.00 -10.82 -28.46
CA GLY A 3 19.04 -9.78 -28.79
C GLY A 3 18.08 -9.60 -27.63
N VAL A 4 18.29 -8.53 -26.86
CA VAL A 4 17.33 -8.01 -25.89
C VAL A 4 16.07 -7.62 -26.67
N LYS A 5 15.08 -8.53 -26.70
CA LYS A 5 13.72 -8.16 -27.06
C LYS A 5 13.20 -7.27 -25.92
N MET A 6 13.36 -5.97 -26.10
CA MET A 6 12.52 -4.95 -25.45
C MET A 6 11.08 -5.21 -25.90
N ALA A 7 10.40 -6.17 -25.27
CA ALA A 7 8.98 -6.35 -25.45
C ALA A 7 8.31 -5.10 -24.85
N ALA A 8 7.47 -4.43 -25.63
CA ALA A 8 6.58 -3.40 -25.12
C ALA A 8 5.76 -4.01 -23.99
N ALA A 9 6.18 -3.76 -22.74
CA ALA A 9 5.55 -4.36 -21.57
C ALA A 9 4.05 -4.05 -21.62
N SER A 10 3.23 -5.10 -21.56
CA SER A 10 1.78 -4.92 -21.58
C SER A 10 1.38 -4.02 -20.40
N ILE A 11 0.29 -3.27 -20.52
CA ILE A 11 -0.23 -2.41 -19.43
C ILE A 11 -0.33 -3.23 -18.13
N ARG A 12 -0.82 -4.46 -18.24
CA ARG A 12 -0.89 -5.45 -17.16
C ARG A 12 0.46 -5.76 -16.50
N GLU A 13 1.51 -5.89 -17.29
CA GLU A 13 2.85 -6.22 -16.80
C GLU A 13 3.45 -5.03 -16.04
N ARG A 14 3.26 -3.81 -16.54
CA ARG A 14 3.68 -2.59 -15.83
C ARG A 14 2.93 -2.40 -14.52
N GLN A 15 1.62 -2.66 -14.52
CA GLN A 15 0.77 -2.66 -13.33
C GLN A 15 1.25 -3.70 -12.29
N THR A 16 1.55 -4.91 -12.74
CA THR A 16 2.07 -5.99 -11.88
C THR A 16 3.42 -5.59 -11.26
N VAL A 17 4.34 -5.03 -12.05
CA VAL A 17 5.63 -4.54 -11.55
C VAL A 17 5.47 -3.39 -10.56
N ALA A 18 4.54 -2.47 -10.81
CA ALA A 18 4.23 -1.38 -9.89
C ALA A 18 3.71 -1.90 -8.55
N LEU A 19 2.76 -2.84 -8.55
CA LEU A 19 2.28 -3.51 -7.33
C LEU A 19 3.41 -4.22 -6.59
N LYS A 20 4.22 -5.00 -7.31
CA LYS A 20 5.33 -5.73 -6.67
C LYS A 20 6.34 -4.79 -6.00
N ARG A 21 6.61 -3.63 -6.61
CA ARG A 21 7.46 -2.59 -5.99
C ARG A 21 6.79 -1.95 -4.77
N MET A 22 5.50 -1.64 -4.88
CA MET A 22 4.71 -1.04 -3.82
C MET A 22 4.67 -1.91 -2.56
N LEU A 23 4.34 -3.18 -2.73
CA LEU A 23 4.24 -4.17 -1.65
C LEU A 23 5.62 -4.46 -0.99
N ASN A 24 6.70 -4.13 -1.68
CA ASN A 24 8.06 -4.14 -1.13
C ASN A 24 8.48 -2.77 -0.55
N PHE A 25 7.53 -2.02 0.02
CA PHE A 25 7.72 -0.69 0.61
C PHE A 25 8.31 0.38 -0.34
N ASN A 26 8.17 0.17 -1.65
CA ASN A 26 8.81 0.99 -2.68
C ASN A 26 10.34 1.07 -2.55
N VAL A 27 10.96 0.05 -1.97
CA VAL A 27 12.41 -0.14 -1.88
C VAL A 27 12.78 -1.21 -2.91
N PRO A 28 13.93 -1.10 -3.61
CA PRO A 28 14.50 -2.24 -4.32
C PRO A 28 14.53 -3.44 -3.37
N HIS A 29 14.32 -4.65 -3.87
CA HIS A 29 14.30 -5.85 -3.04
C HIS A 29 15.69 -6.09 -2.44
N VAL A 30 15.98 -5.40 -1.34
CA VAL A 30 17.14 -5.65 -0.50
C VAL A 30 16.76 -6.90 0.27
N LYS A 31 17.33 -8.03 -0.14
CA LYS A 31 17.40 -9.19 0.72
C LYS A 31 18.07 -8.70 2.00
N ASN A 32 17.32 -8.40 3.05
CA ASN A 32 17.91 -8.14 4.35
C ASN A 32 18.63 -9.44 4.73
N SER A 33 19.96 -9.40 4.64
CA SER A 33 20.84 -10.55 4.83
C SER A 33 20.93 -11.03 6.28
N THR A 34 20.11 -10.52 7.19
CA THR A 34 20.10 -10.90 8.62
C THR A 34 18.77 -10.53 9.26
N GLY A 35 18.04 -11.52 9.80
CA GLY A 35 17.06 -11.32 10.88
C GLY A 35 15.60 -11.09 10.45
N GLU A 36 14.79 -12.11 10.71
CA GLU A 36 13.30 -12.15 10.79
C GLU A 36 12.45 -11.82 9.55
N PRO A 37 11.43 -12.66 9.24
CA PRO A 37 10.43 -12.30 8.24
C PRO A 37 9.70 -11.04 8.71
N VAL A 38 9.71 -9.98 7.89
CA VAL A 38 8.90 -8.77 8.16
C VAL A 38 7.47 -9.04 7.70
N TRP A 39 6.55 -9.09 8.65
CA TRP A 39 5.14 -9.32 8.38
C TRP A 39 4.50 -8.00 7.96
N LYS A 40 3.57 -8.05 7.03
CA LYS A 40 2.92 -6.85 6.49
C LYS A 40 1.42 -7.08 6.42
N VAL A 41 0.69 -6.03 6.75
CA VAL A 41 -0.76 -5.96 6.53
C VAL A 41 -1.01 -5.20 5.23
N LEU A 42 -1.78 -5.78 4.32
CA LEU A 42 -2.25 -5.11 3.11
C LEU A 42 -3.69 -4.64 3.32
N ILE A 43 -3.91 -3.33 3.28
CA ILE A 43 -5.24 -2.74 3.34
C ILE A 43 -5.60 -2.26 1.94
N TYR A 44 -6.73 -2.69 1.40
CA TYR A 44 -7.22 -2.20 0.12
C TYR A 44 -8.71 -1.89 0.15
N ASP A 45 -9.21 -1.13 -0.82
CA ASP A 45 -10.64 -0.93 -1.04
C ASP A 45 -11.17 -1.92 -2.09
N ARG A 46 -12.46 -1.85 -2.40
CA ARG A 46 -13.06 -2.74 -3.42
C ARG A 46 -12.36 -2.59 -4.77
N PHE A 47 -11.98 -1.37 -5.14
CA PHE A 47 -11.28 -1.10 -6.39
C PHE A 47 -9.86 -1.70 -6.41
N GLY A 48 -9.12 -1.55 -5.31
CA GLY A 48 -7.81 -2.16 -5.14
C GLY A 48 -7.87 -3.69 -5.15
N GLN A 49 -8.93 -4.28 -4.60
CA GLN A 49 -9.18 -5.72 -4.67
C GLN A 49 -9.37 -6.19 -6.12
N ASP A 50 -10.18 -5.48 -6.90
CA ASP A 50 -10.44 -5.79 -8.32
C ASP A 50 -9.17 -5.68 -9.18
N ILE A 51 -8.22 -4.84 -8.78
CA ILE A 51 -6.91 -4.72 -9.41
C ILE A 51 -5.94 -5.82 -8.96
N ILE A 52 -5.85 -6.10 -7.66
CA ILE A 52 -4.87 -7.06 -7.13
C ILE A 52 -5.27 -8.50 -7.49
N SER A 53 -6.55 -8.85 -7.39
CA SER A 53 -7.06 -10.21 -7.62
C SER A 53 -6.61 -10.84 -8.96
N PRO A 54 -6.69 -10.15 -10.13
CA PRO A 54 -6.21 -10.68 -11.41
C PRO A 54 -4.70 -10.52 -11.66
N LEU A 55 -4.00 -9.69 -10.88
CA LEU A 55 -2.58 -9.37 -11.08
C LEU A 55 -1.65 -10.18 -10.18
N LEU A 56 -2.09 -10.49 -8.96
CA LEU A 56 -1.30 -11.19 -7.94
C LEU A 56 -2.12 -12.28 -7.26
N SER A 57 -1.54 -13.47 -7.18
CA SER A 57 -2.13 -14.56 -6.40
C SER A 57 -1.87 -14.38 -4.91
N VAL A 58 -2.72 -14.98 -4.06
CA VAL A 58 -2.51 -15.03 -2.60
C VAL A 58 -1.15 -15.62 -2.24
N LYS A 59 -0.66 -16.57 -3.05
CA LYS A 59 0.68 -17.14 -2.90
C LYS A 59 1.77 -16.08 -3.05
N GLU A 60 1.69 -15.25 -4.09
CA GLU A 60 2.66 -14.16 -4.31
C GLU A 60 2.62 -13.12 -3.19
N LEU A 61 1.43 -12.75 -2.69
CA LEU A 61 1.32 -11.83 -1.55
C LEU A 61 2.06 -12.38 -0.33
N ARG A 62 1.85 -13.67 -0.01
CA ARG A 62 2.53 -14.34 1.10
C ARG A 62 4.04 -14.44 0.89
N ASP A 63 4.48 -14.76 -0.32
CA ASP A 63 5.90 -14.82 -0.67
C ASP A 63 6.58 -13.44 -0.53
N MET A 64 5.81 -12.35 -0.57
CA MET A 64 6.26 -10.97 -0.35
C MET A 64 6.18 -10.49 1.11
N GLY A 65 5.78 -11.36 2.04
CA GLY A 65 5.64 -11.07 3.47
C GLY A 65 4.29 -10.50 3.88
N ILE A 66 3.29 -10.50 2.99
CA ILE A 66 1.92 -10.08 3.34
C ILE A 66 1.21 -11.28 3.94
N THR A 67 1.03 -11.25 5.26
CA THR A 67 0.36 -12.31 6.01
C THR A 67 -1.13 -12.05 6.16
N LEU A 68 -1.54 -10.79 6.08
CA LEU A 68 -2.93 -10.35 6.28
C LEU A 68 -3.32 -9.35 5.19
N HIS A 69 -4.52 -9.54 4.62
CA HIS A 69 -5.12 -8.59 3.70
C HIS A 69 -6.57 -8.30 4.11
N LEU A 70 -6.92 -7.01 4.24
CA LEU A 70 -8.21 -6.58 4.78
C LEU A 70 -8.80 -5.45 3.93
N LEU A 71 -10.13 -5.42 3.84
CA LEU A 71 -10.82 -4.30 3.21
C LEU A 71 -10.82 -3.09 4.15
N LEU A 72 -10.59 -1.88 3.63
CA LEU A 72 -10.53 -0.63 4.39
C LEU A 72 -11.79 -0.38 5.26
N HIS A 73 -12.96 -0.73 4.74
CA HIS A 73 -14.26 -0.55 5.42
C HIS A 73 -14.64 -1.72 6.32
N SER A 74 -13.74 -2.68 6.55
CA SER A 74 -13.98 -3.77 7.51
C SER A 74 -13.64 -3.30 8.92
N ASP A 75 -14.17 -4.02 9.90
CA ASP A 75 -13.65 -4.00 11.26
C ASP A 75 -12.23 -4.55 11.26
N ARG A 76 -11.32 -3.82 11.90
CA ARG A 76 -9.89 -4.11 11.91
C ARG A 76 -9.37 -3.93 13.33
N ASP A 77 -8.70 -4.96 13.82
CA ASP A 77 -8.06 -4.93 15.13
C ASP A 77 -6.75 -4.13 15.09
N PRO A 78 -6.39 -3.41 16.17
CA PRO A 78 -5.11 -2.74 16.27
C PRO A 78 -3.97 -3.76 16.39
N ILE A 79 -2.97 -3.62 15.51
CA ILE A 79 -1.74 -4.40 15.46
C ILE A 79 -0.54 -3.41 15.41
N PRO A 80 -0.18 -2.79 16.54
CA PRO A 80 0.77 -1.68 16.59
C PRO A 80 2.23 -2.09 16.27
N ASP A 81 2.53 -3.39 16.22
CA ASP A 81 3.87 -3.94 15.96
C ASP A 81 4.08 -4.35 14.49
N VAL A 82 3.10 -4.11 13.61
CA VAL A 82 3.16 -4.56 12.21
C VAL A 82 2.94 -3.38 11.26
N PRO A 83 3.79 -3.23 10.22
CA PRO A 83 3.59 -2.22 9.19
C PRO A 83 2.41 -2.55 8.27
N ALA A 84 1.61 -1.53 7.95
CA ALA A 84 0.48 -1.62 7.05
C ALA A 84 0.73 -0.87 5.74
N VAL A 85 0.34 -1.52 4.63
CA VAL A 85 0.42 -1.01 3.27
C VAL A 85 -1.00 -0.77 2.77
N TYR A 86 -1.34 0.49 2.49
CA TYR A 86 -2.64 0.89 1.99
C TYR A 86 -2.59 1.00 0.46
N PHE A 87 -3.50 0.30 -0.22
CA PHE A 87 -3.72 0.34 -1.66
C PHE A 87 -5.18 0.69 -1.95
N VAL A 88 -5.48 1.99 -2.02
CA VAL A 88 -6.86 2.47 -2.03
C VAL A 88 -7.05 3.64 -2.98
N MET A 89 -8.27 3.86 -3.44
CA MET A 89 -8.62 5.09 -4.16
C MET A 89 -8.62 6.31 -3.21
N PRO A 90 -8.24 7.50 -3.68
CA PRO A 90 -8.33 8.74 -2.89
C PRO A 90 -9.78 9.30 -2.85
N THR A 91 -10.76 8.47 -2.50
CA THR A 91 -12.16 8.91 -2.26
C THR A 91 -12.30 9.53 -0.88
N GLU A 92 -13.26 10.44 -0.68
CA GLU A 92 -13.47 11.10 0.62
C GLU A 92 -13.68 10.09 1.75
N GLU A 93 -14.52 9.08 1.52
CA GLU A 93 -14.76 7.99 2.46
C GLU A 93 -13.47 7.25 2.85
N ASN A 94 -12.58 6.97 1.88
CA ASN A 94 -11.32 6.29 2.15
C ASN A 94 -10.37 7.19 2.95
N ILE A 95 -10.30 8.48 2.62
CA ILE A 95 -9.46 9.44 3.35
C ILE A 95 -9.92 9.55 4.80
N ASP A 96 -11.23 9.70 5.04
CA ASP A 96 -11.79 9.75 6.39
C ASP A 96 -11.46 8.50 7.20
N ARG A 97 -11.53 7.32 6.57
CA ARG A 97 -11.20 6.05 7.22
C ARG A 97 -9.71 5.95 7.55
N ILE A 98 -8.82 6.40 6.66
CA ILE A 98 -7.37 6.45 6.93
C ILE A 98 -7.08 7.43 8.07
N CYS A 99 -7.72 8.61 8.08
CA CYS A 99 -7.59 9.60 9.14
C CYS A 99 -8.02 9.02 10.50
N GLN A 100 -9.10 8.23 10.54
CA GLN A 100 -9.50 7.51 11.75
C GLN A 100 -8.48 6.46 12.17
N ASP A 101 -7.95 5.67 11.23
CA ASP A 101 -6.93 4.65 11.53
C ASP A 101 -5.67 5.28 12.13
N LEU A 102 -5.23 6.43 11.58
CA LEU A 102 -4.08 7.18 12.10
C LEU A 102 -4.33 7.66 13.53
N ARG A 103 -5.54 8.16 13.83
CA ARG A 103 -5.94 8.56 15.19
C ARG A 103 -5.97 7.40 16.16
N ASN A 104 -6.40 6.23 15.70
CA ASN A 104 -6.47 5.02 16.51
C ASN A 104 -5.13 4.28 16.61
N GLN A 105 -4.11 4.71 15.86
CA GLN A 105 -2.78 4.12 15.80
C GLN A 105 -2.82 2.59 15.64
N LEU A 106 -3.64 2.12 14.69
CA LEU A 106 -3.85 0.68 14.47
C LEU A 106 -2.58 -0.07 14.06
N TYR A 107 -1.59 0.58 13.45
CA TYR A 107 -0.40 -0.05 12.89
C TYR A 107 0.87 0.70 13.26
N GLU A 108 2.01 0.01 13.19
CA GLU A 108 3.34 0.61 13.46
C GLU A 108 3.68 1.70 12.43
N SER A 109 3.40 1.42 11.17
CA SER A 109 3.76 2.28 10.04
C SER A 109 2.71 2.19 8.94
N TYR A 110 2.43 3.33 8.30
CA TYR A 110 1.41 3.50 7.28
C TYR A 110 2.08 3.84 5.94
N TYR A 111 2.00 2.91 5.00
CA TYR A 111 2.45 3.12 3.63
C TYR A 111 1.25 3.37 2.73
N LEU A 112 0.94 4.65 2.48
CA LEU A 112 -0.20 5.08 1.68
C LEU A 112 0.15 5.05 0.20
N ASN A 113 -0.58 4.26 -0.58
CA ASN A 113 -0.42 4.17 -2.02
C ASN A 113 -1.80 4.33 -2.67
N PHE A 114 -1.99 5.50 -3.28
CA PHE A 114 -3.23 5.86 -3.94
C PHE A 114 -3.25 5.36 -5.38
N ILE A 115 -4.39 4.83 -5.80
CA ILE A 115 -4.56 4.25 -7.15
C ILE A 115 -4.69 5.35 -8.22
N SER A 116 -5.13 6.54 -7.84
CA SER A 116 -5.23 7.71 -8.71
C SER A 116 -4.61 8.95 -8.05
N ALA A 117 -4.59 10.06 -8.79
CA ALA A 117 -4.09 11.32 -8.27
C ALA A 117 -4.93 11.80 -7.09
N ILE A 118 -4.28 12.18 -5.99
CA ILE A 118 -4.91 12.71 -4.79
C ILE A 118 -4.84 14.24 -4.82
N SER A 119 -5.95 14.91 -4.50
CA SER A 119 -5.96 16.36 -4.42
C SER A 119 -5.15 16.85 -3.21
N ARG A 120 -4.57 18.03 -3.34
CA ARG A 120 -3.81 18.67 -2.25
C ARG A 120 -4.64 18.80 -0.97
N SER A 121 -5.92 19.14 -1.08
CA SER A 121 -6.84 19.22 0.06
C SER A 121 -6.87 17.91 0.85
N LYS A 122 -7.03 16.76 0.17
CA LYS A 122 -7.10 15.45 0.82
C LYS A 122 -5.77 15.04 1.47
N LEU A 123 -4.65 15.42 0.84
CA LEU A 123 -3.32 15.22 1.45
C LEU A 123 -3.16 16.06 2.72
N GLU A 124 -3.62 17.31 2.69
CA GLU A 124 -3.60 18.19 3.87
C GLU A 124 -4.49 17.62 4.98
N ASP A 125 -5.65 17.04 4.65
CA ASP A 125 -6.52 16.36 5.63
C ASP A 125 -5.81 15.18 6.31
N ILE A 126 -5.13 14.32 5.55
CA ILE A 126 -4.32 13.22 6.10
C ILE A 126 -3.17 13.75 6.96
N ALA A 127 -2.47 14.78 6.49
CA ALA A 127 -1.35 15.37 7.23
C ALA A 127 -1.83 15.97 8.56
N ASN A 128 -2.95 16.70 8.54
CA ASN A 128 -3.58 17.25 9.74
C ASN A 128 -4.04 16.14 10.69
N ALA A 129 -4.62 15.06 10.18
CA ALA A 129 -5.00 13.91 10.99
C ALA A 129 -3.79 13.21 11.62
N ALA A 130 -2.72 13.01 10.86
CA ALA A 130 -1.47 12.44 11.35
C ALA A 130 -0.81 13.32 12.42
N LEU A 131 -0.83 14.64 12.23
CA LEU A 131 -0.35 15.62 13.21
C LEU A 131 -1.18 15.57 14.50
N ALA A 132 -2.52 15.60 14.38
CA ALA A 132 -3.43 15.53 15.52
C ALA A 132 -3.27 14.21 16.30
N ALA A 133 -2.97 13.12 15.59
CA ALA A 133 -2.75 11.80 16.17
C ALA A 133 -1.33 11.55 16.69
N ASN A 134 -0.40 12.51 16.55
CA ASN A 134 1.04 12.31 16.73
C ASN A 134 1.60 11.08 15.96
N ALA A 135 0.94 10.70 14.86
CA ALA A 135 1.28 9.55 14.03
C ALA A 135 2.14 9.94 12.81
N VAL A 136 2.59 11.20 12.71
CA VAL A 136 3.51 11.67 11.66
C VAL A 136 4.73 10.76 11.45
N PRO A 137 5.46 10.31 12.51
CA PRO A 137 6.59 9.40 12.30
C PRO A 137 6.17 8.02 11.78
N GLN A 138 4.90 7.63 11.98
CA GLN A 138 4.34 6.37 11.50
C GLN A 138 3.93 6.45 10.01
N VAL A 139 3.67 7.65 9.46
CA VAL A 139 3.39 7.82 8.03
C VAL A 139 4.69 7.69 7.24
N ALA A 140 5.07 6.45 6.93
CA ALA A 140 6.35 6.13 6.33
C ALA A 140 6.47 6.63 4.87
N LYS A 141 5.38 6.56 4.10
CA LYS A 141 5.41 6.98 2.69
C LYS A 141 4.03 7.22 2.11
N VAL A 142 3.92 8.24 1.26
CA VAL A 142 2.74 8.51 0.44
C VAL A 142 3.14 8.49 -1.03
N ARG A 143 2.40 7.75 -1.88
CA ARG A 143 2.62 7.69 -3.34
C ARG A 143 1.31 7.62 -4.11
N GLU A 144 1.37 8.06 -5.36
CA GLU A 144 0.29 7.96 -6.34
C GLU A 144 0.70 6.98 -7.46
N LEU A 145 -0.09 5.96 -7.72
CA LEU A 145 0.13 4.95 -8.75
C LEU A 145 -0.81 5.22 -9.92
N ILE A 146 -0.55 6.28 -10.67
CA ILE A 146 -1.36 6.74 -11.80
C ILE A 146 -1.44 5.69 -12.95
N ILE A 147 -0.65 4.62 -12.89
CA ILE A 147 -0.62 3.54 -13.89
C ILE A 147 -1.89 2.66 -13.93
N PHE A 148 -2.82 2.85 -12.99
CA PHE A 148 -4.10 2.15 -12.92
C PHE A 148 -5.30 2.97 -13.42
N CYS A 149 -5.06 4.23 -13.85
CA CYS A 149 -6.08 5.12 -14.40
C CYS A 149 -6.07 5.13 -15.94
#